data_AF-A0A7T0DT24-F1
#
_entry.id   AF-A0A7T0DT24-F1
#
_cell.length_a   1.000
_cell.length_b   1.000
_cell.length_c   1.000
_cell.angle_alpha   90.00
_cell.angle_beta   90.00
_cell.angle_gamma   90.00
#
_symmetry.space_group_name_H-M   'P 1'
#
loop_
_entity.id
_entity.type
_entity.pdbx_description
1 polymer ?
#
loop_
_entity_poly.entity_id
_entity_poly.type
_entity_poly.pdbx_seq_one_letter_code
_entity_poly.pdbx_strand_id
1 'polypeptide(L)' 'MPRLTDINAAFVSAIQRNPKGYRYLHTTDFISALRERNWHFTQVDANDWIERYQPDFVDKTTSQSDNRYWILRNMGRVR' A
#
# COMPACT_ATOMS: atom_id res chain seq x y z
N MET A 1 5.60 19.88 -9.03
CA MET A 1 5.19 18.65 -9.72
C MET A 1 5.06 17.56 -8.65
N PRO A 2 3.88 16.97 -8.44
CA PRO A 2 3.71 15.95 -7.42
C PRO A 2 3.92 14.60 -8.10
N ARG A 3 5.11 13.99 -8.04
CA ARG A 3 5.43 12.95 -9.05
C ARG A 3 5.52 11.52 -8.53
N LEU A 4 6.01 11.35 -7.32
CA LEU A 4 6.20 10.02 -6.74
C LEU A 4 6.26 10.13 -5.22
N THR A 5 6.85 11.22 -4.73
CA THR A 5 6.97 11.56 -3.31
C THR A 5 5.62 11.59 -2.60
N ASP A 6 4.58 12.15 -3.22
CA ASP A 6 3.28 12.29 -2.57
C ASP A 6 2.53 10.95 -2.50
N ILE A 7 2.67 10.11 -3.53
CA ILE A 7 2.13 8.76 -3.57
C ILE A 7 2.88 7.87 -2.57
N ASN A 8 4.22 7.96 -2.51
CA ASN A 8 5.02 7.29 -1.48
C ASN A 8 4.64 7.77 -0.07
N ALA A 9 4.45 9.08 0.13
CA ALA A 9 4.02 9.61 1.42
C ALA A 9 2.63 9.11 1.81
N ALA A 10 1.71 8.98 0.85
CA ALA A 10 0.41 8.34 1.06
C ALA A 10 0.57 6.87 1.47
N PHE A 11 1.41 6.11 0.76
CA PHE A 11 1.69 4.71 1.05
C PHE A 11 2.25 4.53 2.45
N VAL A 12 3.27 5.31 2.82
CA VAL A 12 3.88 5.26 4.16
C VAL A 12 2.85 5.58 5.24
N SER A 13 1.98 6.57 5.04
CA SER A 13 0.92 6.88 6.01
C SER A 13 -0.16 5.81 6.12
N ALA A 14 -0.37 5.00 5.08
CA ALA A 14 -1.34 3.91 5.09
C ALA A 14 -0.82 2.63 5.79
N ILE A 15 0.49 2.53 6.05
CA ILE A 15 1.08 1.36 6.70
C ILE A 15 0.69 1.32 8.17
N GLN A 16 0.07 0.21 8.55
CA GLN A 16 -0.28 -0.13 9.92
C GLN A 16 0.69 -1.16 10.49
N ARG A 17 0.70 -1.31 11.82
CA ARG A 17 1.53 -2.31 12.52
C ARG A 17 0.65 -3.21 13.37
N ASN A 18 0.75 -4.52 13.18
CA ASN A 18 -0.02 -5.47 13.98
C ASN A 18 0.65 -5.75 15.34
N PRO A 19 -0.04 -6.40 16.31
CA PRO A 19 0.54 -6.73 17.61
C PRO A 19 1.78 -7.63 17.56
N LYS A 20 1.94 -8.41 16.48
CA LYS A 20 3.13 -9.24 16.22
C LYS A 20 4.30 -8.44 15.64
N GLY A 21 4.12 -7.15 15.38
CA GLY A 21 5.14 -6.24 14.90
C GLY A 21 5.27 -6.14 13.38
N TYR A 22 4.48 -6.88 12.60
CA TYR A 22 4.50 -6.80 11.14
C TYR A 22 3.86 -5.51 10.63
N ARG A 23 4.44 -4.95 9.56
CA ARG A 23 3.88 -3.83 8.81
C ARG A 23 2.96 -4.35 7.71
N TYR A 24 1.76 -3.81 7.61
CA TYR A 24 0.75 -4.22 6.64
C TYR A 24 -0.15 -3.04 6.24
N LEU A 25 -0.90 -3.20 5.16
CA LEU A 25 -2.01 -2.30 4.81
C LEU A 25 -3.03 -3.04 3.93
N HIS A 26 -4.24 -2.49 3.82
CA HIS A 26 -5.17 -2.83 2.75
C HIS A 26 -5.10 -1.81 1.60
N THR A 27 -5.41 -2.25 0.37
CA THR A 27 -5.49 -1.35 -0.79
C THR A 27 -6.44 -0.17 -0.55
N THR A 28 -7.54 -0.38 0.17
CA THR A 28 -8.46 0.71 0.57
C THR A 28 -7.84 1.74 1.50
N ASP A 29 -6.93 1.33 2.39
CA ASP A 29 -6.22 2.27 3.27
C ASP A 29 -5.29 3.16 2.45
N PHE A 30 -4.58 2.57 1.49
CA PHE A 30 -3.74 3.32 0.56
C PHE A 30 -4.54 4.30 -0.29
N ILE A 31 -5.67 3.87 -0.86
CA ILE A 31 -6.57 4.77 -1.61
C ILE A 31 -7.09 5.91 -0.73
N SER A 32 -7.41 5.63 0.53
CA SER A 32 -7.89 6.68 1.45
C SER A 32 -6.81 7.72 1.70
N ALA A 33 -5.57 7.30 1.97
CA ALA A 33 -4.43 8.21 2.11
C ALA A 33 -4.10 8.98 0.81
N LEU A 34 -4.34 8.38 -0.36
CA LEU A 34 -4.20 9.05 -1.65
C LEU A 34 -5.25 10.15 -1.83
N ARG A 35 -6.51 9.87 -1.47
CA ARG A 35 -7.62 10.84 -1.57
C ARG A 35 -7.38 12.08 -0.70
N GLU A 36 -6.84 11.92 0.50
CA GLU A 36 -6.44 13.04 1.37
C GLU A 36 -5.43 13.99 0.70
N ARG A 37 -4.67 13.49 -0.27
CA ARG A 37 -3.68 14.23 -1.05
C ARG A 37 -4.17 14.59 -2.45
N ASN A 38 -5.47 14.49 -2.71
CA ASN A 38 -6.13 14.74 -4.00
C ASN A 38 -5.70 13.79 -5.14
N TRP A 39 -5.29 12.56 -4.80
CA TRP A 39 -5.02 11.51 -5.77
C TRP A 39 -6.17 10.50 -5.80
N HIS A 40 -6.63 10.19 -7.01
CA HIS A 40 -7.77 9.29 -7.22
C HIS A 40 -7.30 8.04 -7.97
N PHE A 41 -7.13 6.96 -7.22
CA PHE A 41 -6.75 5.65 -7.77
C PHE A 41 -7.94 4.69 -7.68
N THR A 42 -8.06 3.80 -8.66
CA THR A 42 -8.86 2.58 -8.50
C THR A 42 -8.10 1.56 -7.63
N GLN A 43 -8.77 0.49 -7.20
CA GLN A 43 -8.09 -0.61 -6.51
C GLN A 43 -7.03 -1.28 -7.38
N VAL A 44 -7.31 -1.45 -8.67
CA VAL A 44 -6.35 -2.00 -9.64
C VAL A 44 -5.13 -1.09 -9.76
N ASP A 45 -5.32 0.22 -9.97
CA ASP A 45 -4.19 1.17 -10.07
C ASP A 45 -3.33 1.19 -8.80
N ALA A 46 -3.96 1.12 -7.63
CA ALA A 46 -3.27 1.09 -6.35
C ALA A 46 -2.48 -0.22 -6.15
N ASN A 47 -3.06 -1.36 -6.55
CA ASN A 47 -2.38 -2.65 -6.50
C ASN A 47 -1.18 -2.68 -7.46
N ASP A 48 -1.37 -2.25 -8.71
CA ASP A 48 -0.30 -2.17 -9.72
C ASP A 48 0.84 -1.25 -9.28
N TRP A 49 0.52 -0.15 -8.58
CA TRP A 49 1.51 0.73 -8.01
C TRP A 49 2.31 0.05 -6.88
N ILE A 50 1.65 -0.64 -5.95
CA ILE A 50 2.32 -1.36 -4.85
C ILE A 50 3.24 -2.46 -5.41
N GLU A 51 2.77 -3.24 -6.38
CA GLU A 51 3.58 -4.28 -7.05
C GLU A 51 4.84 -3.71 -7.69
N ARG A 52 4.70 -2.56 -8.36
CA ARG A 52 5.81 -1.93 -9.10
C ARG A 52 6.84 -1.28 -8.17
N TYR A 53 6.39 -0.59 -7.14
CA TYR A 53 7.26 0.31 -6.35
C TYR A 53 7.61 -0.24 -4.96
N GLN A 54 6.85 -1.19 -4.43
CA GLN A 54 7.00 -1.76 -3.08
C GLN A 54 7.18 -3.29 -3.13
N PRO A 55 8.23 -3.82 -3.79
CA PRO A 55 8.41 -5.27 -4.02
C PRO A 55 8.60 -6.11 -2.74
N ASP A 56 8.91 -5.42 -1.63
CA ASP A 56 9.07 -6.03 -0.31
C ASP A 56 7.73 -6.27 0.39
N PHE A 57 6.63 -5.69 -0.10
CA PHE A 57 5.28 -6.04 0.32
C PHE A 57 4.76 -7.20 -0.54
N VAL A 58 4.08 -8.14 0.10
CA VAL A 58 3.44 -9.29 -0.57
C VAL A 58 1.96 -9.29 -0.35
N ASP A 59 1.23 -9.61 -1.41
CA ASP A 59 -0.19 -9.88 -1.34
C ASP A 59 -0.43 -11.20 -0.59
N LYS A 60 -1.30 -11.15 0.43
CA LYS A 60 -1.76 -12.28 1.25
C LYS A 60 -3.28 -12.38 1.28
N THR A 61 -3.96 -11.75 0.33
CA THR A 61 -5.42 -11.81 0.19
C THR A 61 -5.87 -13.23 -0.08
N THR A 62 -6.80 -13.73 0.74
CA THR A 62 -7.36 -15.09 0.59
C THR A 62 -8.63 -15.11 -0.25
N SER A 63 -9.27 -13.95 -0.46
CA SER A 63 -10.45 -13.76 -1.30
C SER A 63 -10.10 -13.25 -2.70
N GLN A 64 -11.00 -13.41 -3.67
CA GLN A 64 -10.89 -12.82 -5.03
C GLN A 64 -11.21 -11.31 -5.05
N SER A 65 -10.78 -10.56 -4.02
CA SER A 65 -11.07 -9.13 -3.89
C SER A 65 -9.87 -8.29 -4.32
N ASP A 66 -10.14 -7.19 -5.02
CA ASP A 66 -9.13 -6.18 -5.33
C ASP A 66 -8.74 -5.33 -4.12
N ASN A 67 -9.46 -5.44 -2.99
CA ASN A 67 -9.00 -4.90 -1.72
C ASN A 67 -7.92 -5.79 -1.10
N ARG A 68 -6.74 -5.78 -1.71
CA ARG A 68 -5.66 -6.69 -1.35
C ARG A 68 -5.09 -6.38 0.04
N TYR A 69 -4.72 -7.43 0.75
CA TYR A 69 -4.00 -7.37 2.02
C TYR A 69 -2.50 -7.50 1.75
N TRP A 70 -1.78 -6.41 1.93
CA TRP A 70 -0.34 -6.32 1.71
C TRP A 70 0.41 -6.39 3.03
N ILE A 71 1.43 -7.26 3.11
CA ILE A 71 2.29 -7.38 4.30
C ILE A 71 3.75 -7.30 3.93
N LEU A 72 4.54 -6.57 4.71
CA LEU A 72 5.98 -6.45 4.53
C LEU A 72 6.67 -7.77 4.88
N ARG A 73 7.56 -8.23 4.00
CA ARG A 73 8.44 -9.39 4.25
C ARG A 73 9.38 -9.12 5.43
N ASN A 74 9.79 -10.16 6.17
CA ASN A 74 10.62 -10.02 7.38
C ASN A 74 11.88 -9.15 7.21
N MET A 75 12.56 -9.21 6.05
CA MET A 75 13.76 -8.43 5.74
C MET A 75 13.49 -7.27 4.77
N GLY A 76 12.21 -6.95 4.54
CA GLY A 76 11.77 -5.95 3.57
C GLY A 76 11.94 -4.51 4.05
N ARG A 77 12.01 -3.58 3.09
CA ARG A 77 12.06 -2.14 3.34
C ARG A 77 10.81 -1.47 2.78
N VAL A 78 10.44 -0.35 3.39
CA VAL A 78 9.43 0.57 2.84
C VAL A 78 10.20 1.55 1.96
N ARG A 79 9.84 1.66 0.67
CA ARG A 79 10.51 2.52 -0.30
C ARG A 79 9.78 3.85 -0.50
#